data_AF-A0A1S2KL50-F1
#
_entry.id   AF-A0A1S2KL50-F1
#
_cell.length_a   1.000
_cell.length_b   1.000
_cell.length_c   1.000
_cell.angle_alpha   90.00
_cell.angle_beta   90.00
_cell.angle_gamma   90.00
#
_symmetry.space_group_name_H-M   'P 1'
#
loop_
_entity.id
_entity.type
_entity.pdbx_description
1 polymer ?
#
loop_
_entity_poly.entity_id
_entity_poly.type
_entity_poly.pdbx_seq_one_letter_code
_entity_poly.pdbx_strand_id
1 'polypeptide(L)'
;MTDTTKTTKRPPTRKPDPATAILAEVKAARKAIADDPMPLAGGQRPAKGLIHHQGEANRWRSIEMSRRHAETPGWDASLLAALYGALAEAEPMNARAGLVRLAALTVAAVEDIDREAV
;
A
#
# COMPACT_ATOMS: atom_id res chain seq x y z
N MET A 1 -19.74 -47.84 36.13
CA MET A 1 -18.70 -46.91 35.61
C MET A 1 -19.36 -46.08 34.54
N THR A 2 -19.56 -44.79 34.79
CA THR A 2 -20.19 -43.84 33.84
C THR A 2 -19.08 -43.10 33.10
N ASP A 3 -18.85 -43.47 31.84
CA ASP A 3 -17.95 -42.73 30.96
C ASP A 3 -18.60 -41.43 30.51
N THR A 4 -17.99 -40.30 30.89
CA THR A 4 -18.42 -38.96 30.48
C THR A 4 -17.53 -38.53 29.33
N THR A 5 -18.01 -38.65 28.09
CA THR A 5 -17.30 -38.19 26.90
C THR A 5 -17.34 -36.67 26.84
N LYS A 6 -16.21 -36.01 27.17
CA LYS A 6 -16.02 -34.56 26.96
C LYS A 6 -15.97 -34.29 25.44
N THR A 7 -17.01 -33.67 24.91
CA THR A 7 -17.00 -33.09 23.56
C THR A 7 -16.26 -31.76 23.60
N THR A 8 -15.05 -31.73 23.05
CA THR A 8 -14.28 -30.51 22.81
C THR A 8 -14.97 -29.70 21.70
N LYS A 9 -15.66 -28.61 22.07
CA LYS A 9 -16.20 -27.64 21.13
C LYS A 9 -15.06 -27.06 20.30
N ARG A 10 -15.13 -27.24 18.98
CA ARG A 10 -14.20 -26.64 18.01
C ARG A 10 -14.34 -25.11 18.11
N PRO A 11 -13.25 -24.35 18.29
CA PRO A 11 -13.32 -22.91 18.39
C PRO A 11 -13.94 -22.30 17.11
N PRO A 12 -14.71 -21.21 17.23
CA PRO A 12 -15.36 -20.58 16.10
C PRO A 12 -14.31 -20.17 15.06
N THR A 13 -14.53 -20.58 13.81
CA THR A 13 -13.66 -20.25 12.68
C THR A 13 -13.62 -18.72 12.55
N ARG A 14 -12.48 -18.12 12.90
CA ARG A 14 -12.26 -16.68 12.74
C ARG A 14 -12.40 -16.35 11.26
N LYS A 15 -13.30 -15.42 10.91
CA LYS A 15 -13.38 -14.93 9.53
C LYS A 15 -12.00 -14.40 9.14
N PRO A 16 -11.42 -14.84 8.01
CA PRO A 16 -10.14 -14.34 7.56
C PRO A 16 -10.24 -12.82 7.34
N ASP A 17 -9.17 -12.13 7.73
CA ASP A 17 -9.00 -10.69 7.54
C ASP A 17 -9.02 -10.37 6.03
N PRO A 18 -9.89 -9.45 5.54
CA PRO A 18 -9.92 -9.06 4.12
C PRO A 18 -8.54 -8.72 3.55
N ALA A 19 -7.68 -8.07 4.34
CA ALA A 19 -6.30 -7.77 3.98
C ALA A 19 -5.51 -9.01 3.55
N THR A 20 -5.81 -10.18 4.11
CA THR A 20 -5.11 -11.44 3.80
C THR A 20 -5.36 -11.88 2.36
N ALA A 21 -6.59 -11.71 1.85
CA ALA A 21 -6.92 -12.06 0.47
C ALA A 21 -6.19 -11.11 -0.51
N ILE A 22 -6.25 -9.80 -0.23
CA ILE A 22 -5.58 -8.77 -1.04
C ILE A 22 -4.07 -9.00 -1.07
N LEU A 23 -3.44 -9.31 0.07
CA LEU A 23 -2.01 -9.60 0.12
C LEU A 23 -1.63 -10.88 -0.65
N ALA A 24 -2.53 -11.86 -0.73
CA ALA A 24 -2.33 -13.05 -1.56
C ALA A 24 -2.33 -12.69 -3.06
N GLU A 25 -3.25 -11.81 -3.48
CA GLU A 25 -3.28 -11.28 -4.85
C GLU A 25 -2.03 -10.49 -5.19
N VAL A 26 -1.61 -9.58 -4.29
CA VAL A 26 -0.36 -8.82 -4.43
C VAL A 26 0.85 -9.75 -4.55
N LYS A 27 0.91 -10.81 -3.75
CA LYS A 27 1.99 -11.81 -3.81
C LYS A 27 2.01 -12.55 -5.16
N ALA A 28 0.84 -12.90 -5.70
CA ALA A 28 0.74 -13.53 -7.00
C ALA A 28 1.18 -12.59 -8.12
N ALA A 29 0.70 -11.34 -8.11
CA ALA A 29 1.05 -10.31 -9.09
C ALA A 29 2.55 -9.97 -9.07
N ARG A 30 3.16 -9.85 -7.87
CA ARG A 30 4.59 -9.60 -7.72
C ARG A 30 5.45 -10.64 -8.47
N LYS A 31 5.05 -11.90 -8.48
CA LYS A 31 5.83 -12.97 -9.13
C LYS A 31 6.06 -12.71 -10.62
N ALA A 32 5.15 -12.00 -11.29
CA ALA A 32 5.28 -11.65 -12.70
C ALA A 32 6.30 -10.54 -12.99
N ILE A 33 6.77 -9.82 -11.96
CA ILE A 33 7.62 -8.63 -12.09
C ILE A 33 8.90 -8.68 -11.23
N ALA A 34 9.11 -9.76 -10.46
CA ALA A 34 10.10 -9.80 -9.38
C ALA A 34 11.56 -9.90 -9.86
N ASP A 35 11.79 -10.40 -11.07
CA ASP A 35 13.12 -10.72 -11.57
C ASP A 35 13.76 -9.59 -12.37
N ASP A 36 13.06 -8.47 -12.57
CA ASP A 36 13.55 -7.33 -13.35
C ASP A 36 14.32 -6.35 -12.46
N PRO A 37 15.65 -6.19 -12.64
CA PRO A 37 16.43 -5.22 -11.90
C PRO A 37 16.16 -3.81 -12.43
N MET A 38 15.12 -3.17 -11.89
CA MET A 38 14.73 -1.80 -12.26
C MET A 38 15.20 -0.79 -11.21
N PRO A 39 15.81 0.34 -11.63
CA PRO A 39 16.03 1.45 -10.71
C PRO A 39 14.67 1.97 -10.24
N LEU A 40 14.59 2.38 -8.98
CA LEU A 40 13.34 2.87 -8.39
C LEU A 40 12.77 4.07 -9.15
N ALA A 41 13.64 4.98 -9.61
CA ALA A 41 13.23 6.22 -10.26
C ALA A 41 14.20 6.65 -11.36
N GLY A 42 13.68 7.37 -12.35
CA GLY A 42 14.45 8.07 -13.37
C GLY A 42 15.14 7.24 -14.46
N GLY A 43 15.22 5.91 -14.33
CA GLY A 43 15.70 5.01 -15.38
C GLY A 43 17.06 5.44 -15.95
N GLN A 44 17.11 5.73 -17.25
CA GLN A 44 18.32 6.20 -17.95
C GLN A 44 18.85 7.56 -17.46
N ARG A 45 18.03 8.35 -16.75
CA ARG A 45 18.40 9.69 -16.24
C ARG A 45 18.01 9.87 -14.77
N PRO A 46 18.67 9.16 -13.82
CA PRO A 46 18.29 9.14 -12.40
C PRO A 46 18.19 10.53 -11.77
N ALA A 47 19.17 11.40 -12.00
CA ALA A 47 19.19 12.75 -11.44
C ALA A 47 18.01 13.62 -11.90
N LYS A 48 17.63 13.54 -13.19
CA LYS A 48 16.47 14.28 -13.71
C LYS A 48 15.16 13.71 -13.19
N GLY A 49 15.08 12.38 -13.08
CA GLY A 49 13.94 11.70 -12.46
C GLY A 49 13.74 12.15 -11.02
N LEU A 50 14.81 12.15 -10.22
CA LEU A 50 14.77 12.57 -8.82
C LEU A 50 14.21 14.00 -8.67
N ILE A 51 14.72 14.96 -9.44
CA ILE A 51 14.24 16.35 -9.41
C ILE A 51 12.75 16.44 -9.79
N HIS A 52 12.34 15.71 -10.83
CA HIS A 52 10.94 15.67 -11.24
C HIS A 52 10.05 15.11 -10.11
N HIS A 53 10.44 13.98 -9.51
CA HIS A 53 9.66 13.37 -8.42
C HIS A 53 9.64 14.24 -7.17
N GLN A 54 10.70 14.99 -6.84
CA GLN A 54 10.69 15.97 -5.76
C GLN A 54 9.66 17.08 -5.99
N GLY A 55 9.57 17.59 -7.22
CA GLY A 55 8.56 18.57 -7.60
C GLY A 55 7.14 18.04 -7.43
N GLU A 56 6.87 16.86 -7.97
CA GLU A 56 5.55 16.21 -7.84
C GLU A 56 5.24 15.81 -6.38
N ALA A 57 6.23 15.38 -5.60
CA ALA A 57 6.05 15.06 -4.18
C ALA A 57 5.57 16.29 -3.39
N ASN A 58 6.16 17.46 -3.65
CA ASN A 58 5.74 18.70 -3.00
C ASN A 58 4.32 19.10 -3.43
N ARG A 59 4.01 18.99 -4.73
CA ARG A 59 2.69 19.27 -5.27
C ARG A 59 1.61 18.39 -4.65
N TRP A 60 1.80 17.07 -4.67
CA TRP A 60 0.81 16.12 -4.17
C TRP A 60 0.68 16.16 -2.66
N ARG A 61 1.76 16.39 -1.92
CA ARG A 61 1.69 16.64 -0.47
C ARG A 61 0.84 17.87 -0.17
N SER A 62 1.01 18.96 -0.93
CA SER A 62 0.17 20.16 -0.79
C SER A 62 -1.30 19.85 -1.05
N ILE A 63 -1.62 19.14 -2.14
CA ILE A 63 -3.00 18.75 -2.49
C ILE A 63 -3.62 17.86 -1.42
N GLU A 64 -2.90 16.83 -0.98
CA GLU A 64 -3.36 15.93 0.08
C GLU A 64 -3.64 16.72 1.37
N MET A 65 -2.72 17.58 1.80
CA MET A 65 -2.91 18.42 2.98
C MET A 65 -4.13 19.33 2.81
N SER A 66 -4.26 20.06 1.70
CA SER A 66 -5.42 20.92 1.46
C SER A 66 -6.74 20.17 1.51
N ARG A 67 -6.82 18.97 0.90
CA ARG A 67 -8.01 18.11 0.94
C ARG A 67 -8.35 17.61 2.34
N ARG A 68 -7.34 17.25 3.14
CA ARG A 68 -7.53 16.90 4.56
C ARG A 68 -8.09 18.07 5.37
N HIS A 69 -7.58 19.29 5.15
CA HIS A 69 -8.08 20.49 5.84
C HIS A 69 -9.51 20.87 5.39
N ALA A 70 -9.86 20.59 4.14
CA ALA A 70 -11.20 20.78 3.61
C ALA A 70 -12.17 19.63 3.99
N GLU A 71 -11.74 18.65 4.79
CA GLU A 71 -12.52 17.48 5.18
C GLU A 71 -13.02 16.63 3.98
N THR A 72 -12.32 16.71 2.85
CA THR A 72 -12.59 15.94 1.63
C THR A 72 -11.37 15.10 1.24
N PRO A 73 -10.91 14.16 2.08
CA PRO A 73 -9.79 13.29 1.73
C PRO A 73 -10.14 12.39 0.55
N GLY A 74 -9.13 11.96 -0.20
CA GLY A 74 -9.31 11.03 -1.32
C GLY A 74 -8.11 10.11 -1.46
N TRP A 75 -8.38 8.84 -1.79
CA TRP A 75 -7.36 7.82 -1.99
C TRP A 75 -6.34 8.23 -3.07
N ASP A 76 -6.80 8.88 -4.14
CA ASP A 76 -5.96 9.41 -5.22
C ASP A 76 -4.84 10.31 -4.71
N ALA A 77 -5.16 11.33 -3.91
CA ALA A 77 -4.19 12.30 -3.40
C ALA A 77 -3.22 11.63 -2.41
N SER A 78 -3.70 10.76 -1.53
CA SER A 78 -2.84 10.05 -0.57
C SER A 78 -1.90 9.06 -1.25
N LEU A 79 -2.38 8.32 -2.26
CA LEU A 79 -1.56 7.39 -3.05
C LEU A 79 -0.49 8.14 -3.85
N LEU A 80 -0.86 9.22 -4.54
CA LEU A 80 0.09 10.01 -5.35
C LEU A 80 1.12 10.73 -4.47
N ALA A 81 0.71 11.28 -3.32
CA ALA A 81 1.64 11.88 -2.36
C ALA A 81 2.65 10.85 -1.82
N ALA A 82 2.19 9.64 -1.47
CA ALA A 82 3.06 8.57 -1.00
C ALA A 82 4.00 8.05 -2.10
N LEU A 83 3.49 7.85 -3.32
CA LEU A 83 4.27 7.41 -4.47
C LEU A 83 5.38 8.39 -4.80
N TYR A 84 5.04 9.66 -5.08
CA TYR A 84 6.06 10.64 -5.42
C TYR A 84 6.99 10.94 -4.25
N GLY A 85 6.51 10.87 -3.01
CA GLY A 85 7.36 10.93 -1.83
C GLY A 85 8.44 9.85 -1.82
N ALA A 86 8.06 8.59 -2.07
CA ALA A 86 9.00 7.47 -2.11
C ALA A 86 9.99 7.57 -3.30
N LEU A 87 9.52 8.02 -4.47
CA LEU A 87 10.37 8.20 -5.66
C LEU A 87 11.32 9.40 -5.57
N ALA A 88 11.00 10.37 -4.71
CA ALA A 88 11.80 11.56 -4.46
C ALA A 88 12.92 11.34 -3.42
N GLU A 89 12.96 10.17 -2.77
CA GLU A 89 13.95 9.86 -1.74
C GLU A 89 15.28 9.38 -2.32
N ALA A 90 16.36 10.04 -1.92
CA ALA A 90 17.70 9.67 -2.33
C ALA A 90 18.27 8.52 -1.48
N GLU A 91 17.80 8.38 -0.24
CA GLU A 91 18.24 7.35 0.70
C GLU A 91 17.40 6.06 0.52
N PRO A 92 18.01 4.92 0.15
CA PRO A 92 17.29 3.67 -0.12
C PRO A 92 16.39 3.20 1.02
N MET A 93 16.79 3.38 2.27
CA MET A 93 15.97 2.96 3.42
C MET A 93 14.71 3.81 3.58
N ASN A 94 14.79 5.12 3.33
CA ASN A 94 13.64 6.02 3.36
C ASN A 94 12.70 5.74 2.19
N ALA A 95 13.26 5.52 1.00
CA ALA A 95 12.50 5.12 -0.18
C ALA A 95 11.73 3.82 0.07
N ARG A 96 12.38 2.80 0.66
CA ARG A 96 11.73 1.55 1.06
C ARG A 96 10.58 1.79 2.04
N ALA A 97 10.77 2.62 3.07
CA ALA A 97 9.71 2.94 4.03
C ALA A 97 8.52 3.63 3.34
N GLY A 98 8.80 4.55 2.40
CA GLY A 98 7.78 5.19 1.57
C GLY A 98 6.99 4.20 0.71
N LEU A 99 7.66 3.23 0.08
CA LEU A 99 7.01 2.17 -0.71
C LEU A 99 6.14 1.24 0.15
N VAL A 100 6.59 0.91 1.37
CA VAL A 100 5.77 0.14 2.31
C VAL A 100 4.52 0.93 2.71
N ARG A 101 4.65 2.23 2.96
CA ARG A 101 3.49 3.10 3.22
C ARG A 101 2.54 3.16 2.01
N LEU A 102 3.07 3.28 0.80
CA LEU A 102 2.28 3.23 -0.42
C LEU A 102 1.50 1.91 -0.51
N ALA A 103 2.16 0.77 -0.30
CA ALA A 103 1.51 -0.53 -0.33
C ALA A 103 0.38 -0.64 0.71
N ALA A 104 0.58 -0.12 1.92
CA ALA A 104 -0.45 -0.08 2.95
C ALA A 104 -1.66 0.78 2.53
N LEU A 105 -1.42 1.96 1.93
CA LEU A 105 -2.49 2.80 1.39
C LEU A 105 -3.25 2.12 0.24
N THR A 106 -2.54 1.42 -0.65
CA THR A 106 -3.16 0.67 -1.74
C THR A 106 -4.05 -0.45 -1.22
N VAL A 107 -3.59 -1.23 -0.23
CA VAL A 107 -4.41 -2.29 0.39
C VAL A 107 -5.67 -1.69 1.01
N ALA A 108 -5.55 -0.60 1.77
CA ALA A 108 -6.70 0.07 2.38
C ALA A 108 -7.69 0.60 1.32
N ALA A 109 -7.20 1.17 0.21
CA ALA A 109 -8.05 1.63 -0.87
C ALA A 109 -8.81 0.49 -1.57
N VAL A 110 -8.18 -0.67 -1.75
CA VAL A 110 -8.85 -1.87 -2.28
C VAL A 110 -9.91 -2.36 -1.32
N GLU A 111 -9.63 -2.40 -0.01
CA GLU A 111 -10.63 -2.77 1.01
C GLU A 111 -11.84 -1.84 1.00
N ASP A 112 -11.64 -0.53 0.80
CA ASP A 112 -12.74 0.43 0.66
C ASP A 112 -13.60 0.13 -0.58
N ILE A 113 -12.96 -0.10 -1.72
CA ILE A 113 -13.65 -0.46 -2.98
C ILE A 113 -14.46 -1.74 -2.81
N ASP A 114 -13.85 -2.78 -2.21
CA ASP A 114 -14.51 -4.06 -1.98
C ASP A 114 -15.71 -3.92 -1.03
N ARG A 115 -15.62 -3.03 -0.04
CA ARG A 115 -16.74 -2.74 0.87
C ARG A 115 -17.88 -2.00 0.18
N GLU A 116 -17.58 -1.09 -0.75
CA GLU A 116 -18.60 -0.36 -1.51
C GLU A 116 -19.29 -1.22 -2.58
N ALA A 117 -18.63 -2.28 -3.04
CA ALA A 117 -19.15 -3.19 -4.05
C ALA A 117 -20.15 -4.25 -3.53
N VAL A 118 -20.33 -4.35 -2.20
CA VAL A 118 -21.20 -5.32 -1.50
C VAL A 118 -22.53 -4.68 -1.09
#